data_AF-A0A968IRB0-F1
#
_entry.id   AF-A0A968IRB0-F1
#
_cell.length_a   1.000
_cell.length_b   1.000
_cell.length_c   1.000
_cell.angle_alpha   90.00
_cell.angle_beta   90.00
_cell.angle_gamma   90.00
#
_symmetry.space_group_name_H-M   'P 1'
#
loop_
_entity.id
_entity.type
_entity.pdbx_description
1 polymer ?
#
loop_
_entity_poly.entity_id
_entity_poly.type
_entity_poly.pdbx_seq_one_letter_code
_entity_poly.pdbx_strand_id
1 'polypeptide(L)'
;MKTVEDAKIAIAKAEKATELAPAPAKTAAKANEEKTKIEQTKKVVDAIANLATSGVSIHACAALLPTSAAGIVTTGSLTVKINGLPACRSGDVLFEGLHLPNAITKGCPTVVIGG
;
A
#
# COMPACT_ATOMS: atom_id res chain seq x y z
N MET A 1 -1.66 9.55 3.62
CA MET A 1 -2.71 8.89 4.43
C MET A 1 -2.12 8.66 5.82
N LYS A 2 -2.71 9.24 6.87
CA LYS A 2 -2.05 9.34 8.19
C LYS A 2 -1.62 7.97 8.75
N THR A 3 -2.46 6.95 8.60
CA THR A 3 -2.16 5.56 9.02
C THR A 3 -0.92 4.97 8.35
N VAL A 4 -0.59 5.40 7.13
CA VAL A 4 0.58 4.93 6.37
C VAL A 4 1.84 5.62 6.88
N GLU A 5 1.78 6.92 7.13
CA GLU A 5 2.91 7.68 7.69
C GLU A 5 3.26 7.17 9.08
N ASP A 6 2.25 6.97 9.94
CA ASP A 6 2.40 6.41 11.28
C ASP A 6 3.02 5.00 11.22
N ALA A 7 2.57 4.15 10.29
CA ALA A 7 3.12 2.81 10.07
C ALA A 7 4.59 2.85 9.62
N LYS A 8 4.94 3.73 8.67
CA LYS A 8 6.33 3.91 8.21
C LYS A 8 7.26 4.37 9.33
N ILE A 9 6.81 5.33 10.15
CA ILE A 9 7.58 5.81 11.30
C ILE A 9 7.77 4.69 12.33
N ALA A 10 6.74 3.89 12.61
CA ALA A 10 6.83 2.78 13.56
C ALA A 10 7.81 1.68 13.08
N ILE A 11 7.76 1.33 11.79
CA ILE A 11 8.69 0.36 11.19
C ILE A 11 10.12 0.88 11.22
N ALA A 12 10.36 2.13 10.80
CA ALA A 12 11.68 2.73 10.83
C ALA A 12 12.28 2.81 12.25
N LYS A 13 11.45 3.05 13.27
CA LYS A 13 11.87 2.99 14.67
C LYS A 13 12.27 1.58 15.10
N ALA A 14 11.52 0.56 14.68
CA ALA A 14 11.83 -0.83 14.99
C ALA A 14 13.11 -1.32 14.30
N GLU A 15 13.32 -0.95 13.03
CA GLU A 15 14.54 -1.25 12.28
C GLU A 15 15.77 -0.60 12.93
N LYS A 16 15.69 0.69 13.29
CA LYS A 16 16.75 1.37 14.04
C LYS A 16 17.02 0.72 15.40
N ALA A 17 15.99 0.25 16.09
CA ALA A 17 16.17 -0.46 17.37
C ALA A 17 16.92 -1.78 17.18
N THR A 18 16.70 -2.49 16.06
CA THR A 18 17.46 -3.70 15.70
C THR A 18 18.91 -3.40 15.33
N GLU A 19 19.15 -2.32 14.58
CA GLU A 19 20.51 -1.90 14.21
C GLU A 19 21.36 -1.54 15.44
N LEU A 20 20.75 -0.84 16.40
CA LEU A 20 21.42 -0.38 17.62
C LEU A 20 21.46 -1.44 18.73
N ALA A 21 20.83 -2.60 18.54
CA ALA A 21 20.74 -3.64 19.58
C ALA A 21 22.10 -4.33 19.81
N PRO A 22 22.58 -4.42 21.06
CA PRO A 22 23.77 -5.20 21.40
C PRO A 22 23.54 -6.70 21.12
N ALA A 23 24.61 -7.46 20.89
CA ALA A 23 24.58 -8.88 20.49
C ALA A 23 23.54 -9.77 21.22
N PRO A 24 23.39 -9.74 22.57
CA PRO A 24 22.38 -10.54 23.26
C PRO A 24 20.93 -10.09 23.01
N ALA A 25 20.70 -8.81 22.69
CA ALA A 25 19.37 -8.27 22.42
C ALA A 25 18.96 -8.34 20.93
N LYS A 26 19.90 -8.63 20.03
CA LYS A 26 19.70 -8.57 18.58
C LYS A 26 18.62 -9.53 18.07
N THR A 27 18.51 -10.72 18.67
CA THR A 27 17.46 -11.70 18.32
C THR A 27 16.07 -11.23 18.76
N ALA A 28 15.95 -10.69 19.98
CA ALA A 28 14.68 -10.13 20.48
C ALA A 28 14.26 -8.87 19.70
N ALA A 29 15.23 -8.03 19.31
CA ALA A 29 14.98 -6.86 18.49
C ALA A 29 14.48 -7.23 17.09
N LYS A 30 15.10 -8.23 16.42
CA LYS A 30 14.61 -8.76 15.14
C LYS A 30 13.18 -9.34 15.23
N ALA A 31 12.88 -10.09 16.28
CA ALA A 31 11.52 -10.62 16.48
C ALA A 31 10.48 -9.50 16.68
N ASN A 32 10.83 -8.45 17.43
CA ASN A 32 9.98 -7.28 17.61
C ASN A 32 9.82 -6.45 16.33
N GLU A 33 10.88 -6.33 15.53
CA GLU A 33 10.83 -5.67 14.22
C GLU A 33 9.88 -6.40 13.27
N GLU A 34 9.98 -7.72 13.16
CA GLU A 34 9.12 -8.52 12.29
C GLU A 34 7.66 -8.48 12.75
N LYS A 35 7.41 -8.58 14.06
CA LYS A 35 6.07 -8.39 14.64
C LYS A 35 5.51 -6.99 14.33
N THR A 36 6.33 -5.96 14.45
CA THR A 36 5.93 -4.57 14.14
C THR A 36 5.60 -4.42 12.65
N LYS A 37 6.42 -4.98 11.76
CA LYS A 37 6.17 -4.98 10.31
C LYS A 37 4.84 -5.65 9.98
N ILE A 38 4.55 -6.82 10.55
CA ILE A 38 3.28 -7.52 10.34
C ILE A 38 2.10 -6.70 10.87
N GLU A 39 2.17 -6.19 12.10
CA GLU A 39 1.07 -5.45 12.71
C GLU A 39 0.77 -4.14 11.97
N GLN A 40 1.81 -3.39 11.59
CA GLN A 40 1.65 -2.13 10.85
C GLN A 40 1.17 -2.38 9.42
N THR A 41 1.64 -3.43 8.76
CA THR A 41 1.12 -3.83 7.45
C THR A 41 -0.36 -4.18 7.54
N LYS A 42 -0.78 -4.93 8.56
CA LYS A 42 -2.20 -5.24 8.77
C LYS A 42 -3.06 -3.99 8.95
N LYS A 43 -2.62 -3.02 9.76
CA LYS A 43 -3.34 -1.73 9.93
C LYS A 43 -3.52 -0.98 8.60
N VAL A 44 -2.48 -0.98 7.76
CA VAL A 44 -2.53 -0.34 6.45
C VAL A 44 -3.46 -1.11 5.50
N VAL A 45 -3.42 -2.44 5.50
CA VAL A 45 -4.30 -3.30 4.70
C VAL A 45 -5.76 -3.13 5.11
N ASP A 46 -6.07 -3.13 6.42
CA ASP A 46 -7.42 -2.91 6.92
C ASP A 46 -7.96 -1.53 6.52
N ALA A 47 -7.11 -0.49 6.57
CA ALA A 47 -7.49 0.85 6.13
C ALA A 47 -7.76 0.92 4.62
N ILE A 48 -7.02 0.17 3.80
CA ILE A 48 -7.27 0.05 2.36
C ILE A 48 -8.53 -0.78 2.08
N ALA A 49 -8.76 -1.87 2.81
CA ALA A 49 -9.97 -2.67 2.72
C ALA A 49 -11.22 -1.87 3.10
N ASN A 50 -11.11 -0.89 4.01
CA ASN A 50 -12.20 0.04 4.29
C ASN A 50 -12.43 1.05 3.15
N LEU A 51 -11.39 1.40 2.38
CA LEU A 51 -11.56 2.22 1.18
C LEU A 51 -12.19 1.41 0.04
N ALA A 52 -11.93 0.11 -0.05
CA ALA A 52 -12.57 -0.79 -1.02
C ALA A 52 -14.11 -0.68 -1.04
N THR A 53 -14.73 -0.53 0.13
CA THR A 53 -16.20 -0.42 0.26
C THR A 53 -16.75 0.91 -0.26
N SER A 54 -15.90 1.92 -0.47
CA SER A 54 -16.26 3.20 -1.08
C SER A 54 -16.25 3.17 -2.63
N GLY A 55 -15.99 2.02 -3.23
CA GLY A 55 -16.07 1.81 -4.68
C GLY A 55 -14.82 2.22 -5.47
N VAL A 56 -13.76 2.69 -4.80
CA VAL A 56 -12.47 2.97 -5.45
C VAL A 56 -11.90 1.72 -6.10
N SER A 57 -11.20 1.89 -7.22
CA SER A 57 -10.57 0.77 -7.92
C SER A 57 -9.48 0.15 -7.08
N ILE A 58 -9.58 -1.17 -6.90
CA ILE A 58 -8.65 -1.97 -6.12
C ILE A 58 -7.82 -2.82 -7.06
N HIS A 59 -6.51 -2.76 -6.91
CA HIS A 59 -5.58 -3.65 -7.57
C HIS A 59 -5.24 -4.82 -6.65
N ALA A 60 -5.42 -6.05 -7.12
CA ALA A 60 -4.96 -7.22 -6.40
C ALA A 60 -3.44 -7.39 -6.63
N CYS A 61 -2.63 -6.98 -5.65
CA CYS A 61 -1.20 -7.22 -5.68
C CYS A 61 -0.91 -8.71 -5.38
N ALA A 62 -0.48 -9.47 -6.39
CA ALA A 62 -0.20 -10.91 -6.25
C ALA A 62 1.14 -11.23 -5.54
N ALA A 63 1.74 -10.27 -4.82
CA ALA A 63 3.00 -10.48 -4.13
C ALA A 63 2.85 -11.58 -3.05
N LEU A 64 3.73 -12.58 -3.13
CA LEU A 64 3.81 -13.83 -2.34
C LEU A 64 4.15 -13.65 -0.84
N LEU A 65 4.00 -12.45 -0.28
CA LEU A 65 4.22 -12.18 1.15
C LEU A 65 2.88 -12.26 1.91
N PRO A 66 2.88 -12.57 3.24
CA PRO A 66 1.69 -12.97 4.00
C PRO A 66 0.60 -11.88 4.19
N THR A 67 0.67 -10.79 3.43
CA THR A 67 -0.31 -9.72 3.38
C THR A 67 -0.34 -9.16 1.96
N SER A 68 -1.14 -9.74 1.06
CA SER A 68 -1.40 -9.13 -0.24
C SER A 68 -2.10 -7.79 0.01
N ALA A 69 -1.35 -6.69 0.00
CA ALA A 69 -1.95 -5.39 0.14
C ALA A 69 -2.69 -5.09 -1.16
N ALA A 70 -4.02 -5.11 -1.09
CA ALA A 70 -4.86 -4.46 -2.09
C ALA A 70 -4.29 -3.05 -2.35
N GLY A 71 -4.09 -2.69 -3.61
CA GLY A 71 -3.65 -1.37 -4.03
C GLY A 71 -4.84 -0.48 -4.34
N ILE A 72 -4.76 0.82 -4.06
CA ILE A 72 -5.77 1.79 -4.50
C ILE A 72 -5.18 2.76 -5.52
N VAL A 73 -5.95 3.11 -6.53
CA VAL A 73 -5.53 4.11 -7.53
C VAL A 73 -5.67 5.51 -6.95
N THR A 74 -4.60 6.31 -7.03
CA THR A 74 -4.52 7.64 -6.39
C THR A 74 -4.52 8.80 -7.39
N THR A 75 -4.27 8.54 -8.67
CA THR A 75 -4.15 9.57 -9.71
C THR A 75 -5.11 9.35 -10.89
N GLY A 76 -6.33 8.89 -10.62
CA GLY A 76 -7.35 8.65 -11.67
C GLY A 76 -7.71 9.90 -12.49
N SER A 77 -8.51 9.72 -13.55
CA SER A 77 -8.93 10.80 -14.45
C SER A 77 -9.64 11.95 -13.73
N LEU A 78 -9.26 13.19 -14.07
CA LEU A 78 -9.88 14.40 -13.53
C LEU A 78 -11.22 14.75 -14.22
N THR A 79 -11.45 14.23 -15.42
CA THR A 79 -12.57 14.62 -16.29
C THR A 79 -13.56 13.48 -16.54
N VAL A 80 -13.10 12.23 -16.51
CA VAL A 80 -13.95 11.05 -16.73
C VAL A 80 -14.22 10.35 -15.42
N LYS A 81 -15.50 10.22 -15.08
CA LYS A 81 -15.97 9.50 -13.91
C LYS A 81 -16.82 8.30 -14.30
N ILE A 82 -16.56 7.15 -13.69
CA ILE A 82 -17.39 5.94 -13.80
C ILE A 82 -18.04 5.74 -12.44
N ASN A 83 -19.38 5.70 -12.40
CA ASN A 83 -20.15 5.64 -11.15
C ASN A 83 -19.77 6.74 -10.14
N GLY A 84 -19.47 7.95 -10.62
CA GLY A 84 -19.10 9.09 -9.77
C GLY A 84 -17.64 9.09 -9.28
N LEU A 85 -16.84 8.08 -9.61
CA LEU A 85 -15.45 7.96 -9.22
C LEU A 85 -14.49 8.18 -10.41
N PRO A 86 -13.30 8.79 -10.19
CA PRO A 86 -12.28 8.95 -11.22
C PRO A 86 -11.98 7.64 -11.97
N ALA A 87 -12.06 7.68 -13.29
CA ALA A 87 -11.74 6.51 -14.12
C ALA A 87 -10.23 6.20 -14.09
N CYS A 88 -9.89 4.92 -13.93
CA CYS A 88 -8.50 4.45 -13.88
C CYS A 88 -7.96 4.14 -15.28
N ARG A 89 -6.68 4.44 -15.52
CA ARG A 89 -6.02 4.44 -16.83
C ARG A 89 -4.60 3.88 -16.75
N SER A 90 -4.05 3.51 -17.90
CA SER A 90 -2.60 3.25 -18.00
C SER A 90 -1.82 4.50 -17.60
N GLY A 91 -0.82 4.33 -16.75
CA GLY A 91 0.00 5.41 -16.19
C GLY A 91 -0.50 5.95 -14.84
N ASP A 92 -1.74 5.65 -14.42
CA ASP A 92 -2.20 6.06 -13.10
C ASP A 92 -1.43 5.30 -11.99
N VAL A 93 -1.18 5.99 -10.89
CA VAL A 93 -0.35 5.51 -9.78
C VAL A 93 -1.20 4.79 -8.75
N LEU A 94 -0.75 3.60 -8.38
CA LEU A 94 -1.28 2.78 -7.33
C LEU A 94 -0.52 3.01 -6.03
N PHE A 95 -1.26 3.04 -4.94
CA PHE A 95 -0.75 2.98 -3.59
C PHE A 95 -1.01 1.58 -3.00
N GLU A 96 0.04 0.79 -2.79
CA GLU A 96 -0.02 -0.61 -2.37
C GLU A 96 0.49 -0.81 -0.93
N GLY A 97 -0.02 0.04 -0.03
CA GLY A 97 0.32 0.01 1.39
C GLY A 97 1.72 0.54 1.70
N LEU A 98 2.62 -0.33 2.14
CA LEU A 98 3.97 0.10 2.55
C LEU A 98 5.00 0.04 1.43
N HIS A 99 4.63 -0.49 0.26
CA HIS A 99 5.50 -0.60 -0.90
C HIS A 99 5.62 0.72 -1.67
N LEU A 100 6.60 0.77 -2.58
CA LEU A 100 6.75 1.89 -3.49
C LEU A 100 5.51 2.01 -4.40
N PRO A 101 5.12 3.22 -4.80
CA PRO A 101 4.03 3.41 -5.75
C PRO A 101 4.35 2.73 -7.08
N ASN A 102 3.40 1.94 -7.59
CA ASN A 102 3.48 1.31 -8.90
C ASN A 102 2.55 2.04 -9.88
N ALA A 103 2.77 1.87 -11.18
CA ALA A 103 1.91 2.45 -12.21
C ALA A 103 1.11 1.36 -12.93
N ILE A 104 -0.13 1.65 -13.30
CA ILE A 104 -0.95 0.75 -14.13
C ILE A 104 -0.30 0.65 -15.50
N THR A 105 0.18 -0.53 -15.87
CA THR A 105 0.94 -0.73 -17.11
C THR A 105 0.03 -0.84 -18.33
N LYS A 106 -1.20 -1.34 -18.17
CA LYS A 106 -2.12 -1.57 -19.28
C LYS A 106 -3.58 -1.58 -18.84
N GLY A 107 -4.43 -0.91 -19.62
CA GLY A 107 -5.90 -0.99 -19.54
C GLY A 107 -6.50 -1.86 -20.66
N CYS A 108 -7.81 -1.74 -20.88
CA CYS A 108 -8.46 -2.40 -22.02
C CYS A 108 -7.93 -1.80 -23.34
N PRO A 109 -7.39 -2.60 -24.29
CA PRO A 109 -6.71 -2.09 -25.47
C PRO A 109 -7.62 -1.34 -26.47
N THR A 110 -8.93 -1.54 -26.38
CA THR A 110 -9.93 -0.89 -27.25
C THR A 110 -10.56 0.35 -26.60
N VAL A 111 -10.21 0.67 -25.35
CA VAL A 111 -10.79 1.79 -24.61
C VAL A 111 -9.69 2.74 -24.16
N VAL A 112 -9.73 3.97 -24.68
CA VAL A 112 -8.84 5.05 -24.28
C VAL A 112 -9.63 6.10 -23.52
N ILE A 113 -9.20 6.41 -22.30
CA ILE A 113 -9.84 7.41 -21.44
C ILE A 113 -9.00 8.69 -21.45
N GLY A 114 -9.51 9.73 -22.11
CA GLY A 114 -8.86 11.04 -22.20
C GLY A 114 -8.98 11.87 -20.91
N GLY A 115 -8.45 13.11 -20.98
CA GLY A 115 -8.41 14.05 -19.85
C GLY A 115 -7.01 14.35 -19.38
#